data_AF-A0A971R152-F1
#
_entry.id   AF-A0A971R152-F1
#
_cell.length_a   1.000
_cell.length_b   1.000
_cell.length_c   1.000
_cell.angle_alpha   90.00
_cell.angle_beta   90.00
_cell.angle_gamma   90.00
#
_symmetry.space_group_name_H-M   'P 1'
#
loop_
_entity.id
_entity.type
_entity.pdbx_description
1 polymer ?
#
loop_
_entity_poly.entity_id
_entity_poly.type
_entity_poly.pdbx_seq_one_letter_code
_entity_poly.pdbx_strand_id
1 'polypeptide(L)'
;MRKAVLIVLVMAIAVSLLAFEAKNLPVNTEGIERMPWLHGNTLYFVAGSYDIYRAERLADGSWGPREPVPGEINTEANEISPCIVERDGTLVMYFARYTGTERDYDFFMAVFDPVEGLWKNPVMIPELSTETQEWDIWVSSDERVAYLTTKGKFGDVEIVGKRDVWKSVKVDGKWSLPVL
;
A
#
# COMPACT_ATOMS: atom_id res chain seq x y z
N MET A 1 -47.80 39.72 -37.61
CA MET A 1 -46.43 39.25 -37.89
C MET A 1 -45.52 39.86 -36.84
N ARG A 2 -45.04 39.08 -35.84
CA ARG A 2 -43.62 38.64 -35.70
C ARG A 2 -42.65 39.84 -35.74
N LYS A 3 -41.83 40.20 -34.73
CA LYS A 3 -40.92 39.40 -33.87
C LYS A 3 -40.53 40.26 -32.64
N ALA A 4 -40.72 39.76 -31.41
CA ALA A 4 -39.72 39.10 -30.55
C ALA A 4 -39.03 40.08 -29.58
N VAL A 5 -39.55 40.08 -28.34
CA VAL A 5 -38.90 40.59 -27.14
C VAL A 5 -37.64 39.75 -26.89
N LEU A 6 -36.49 40.41 -26.73
CA LEU A 6 -35.23 39.78 -26.36
C LEU A 6 -35.28 39.44 -24.86
N ILE A 7 -35.79 38.25 -24.53
CA ILE A 7 -35.67 37.65 -23.20
C ILE A 7 -34.44 36.74 -23.20
N VAL A 8 -33.45 37.16 -22.43
CA VAL A 8 -32.47 36.38 -21.64
C VAL A 8 -31.97 35.06 -22.23
N LEU A 9 -30.66 35.01 -22.48
CA LEU A 9 -29.86 33.93 -21.93
C LEU A 9 -28.44 34.42 -21.66
N VAL A 10 -28.23 34.99 -20.48
CA VAL A 10 -26.97 34.76 -19.78
C VAL A 10 -26.96 33.26 -19.55
N MET A 11 -26.45 32.47 -20.51
CA MET A 11 -25.85 31.19 -20.18
C MET A 11 -24.62 31.57 -19.36
N ALA A 12 -24.87 31.86 -18.07
CA ALA A 12 -23.94 31.44 -17.05
C ALA A 12 -23.75 29.97 -17.35
N ILE A 13 -22.65 29.66 -18.03
CA ILE A 13 -22.08 28.34 -17.96
C ILE A 13 -21.70 28.23 -16.49
N ALA A 14 -22.68 27.86 -15.66
CA ALA A 14 -22.43 27.19 -14.42
C ALA A 14 -21.86 25.84 -14.86
N VAL A 15 -20.60 25.87 -15.32
CA VAL A 15 -19.73 24.72 -15.19
C VAL A 15 -19.82 24.44 -13.71
N SER A 16 -20.58 23.41 -13.41
CA SER A 16 -20.76 22.91 -12.08
C SER A 16 -19.37 22.78 -11.48
N LEU A 17 -19.04 23.68 -10.55
CA LEU A 17 -17.96 23.52 -9.57
C LEU A 17 -18.35 22.36 -8.65
N LEU A 18 -18.57 21.18 -9.22
CA LEU A 18 -18.79 19.95 -8.49
C LEU A 18 -17.43 19.27 -8.43
N ALA A 19 -16.93 19.16 -7.20
CA ALA A 19 -15.68 18.52 -6.78
C ALA A 19 -14.40 19.38 -6.83
N PHE A 20 -14.34 20.43 -5.98
CA PHE A 20 -13.07 21.00 -5.52
C PHE A 20 -12.98 21.13 -3.98
N GLU A 21 -14.01 20.73 -3.25
CA GLU A 21 -13.94 20.74 -1.79
C GLU A 21 -13.22 19.47 -1.29
N ALA A 22 -12.08 19.66 -0.64
CA ALA A 22 -11.39 18.58 0.05
C ALA A 22 -12.28 18.06 1.19
N LYS A 23 -12.58 16.76 1.17
CA LYS A 23 -13.35 16.11 2.23
C LYS A 23 -12.44 15.20 3.02
N ASN A 24 -12.62 15.20 4.34
CA ASN A 24 -11.96 14.24 5.21
C ASN A 24 -12.49 12.83 4.90
N LEU A 25 -11.61 11.86 4.71
CA LEU A 25 -12.03 10.47 4.52
C LEU A 25 -12.39 9.87 5.89
N PRO A 26 -13.44 9.03 5.98
CA PRO A 26 -13.83 8.37 7.24
C PRO A 26 -12.73 7.52 7.91
N VAL A 27 -11.67 7.19 7.16
CA VAL A 27 -10.54 6.38 7.64
C VAL A 27 -9.51 7.17 8.44
N ASN A 28 -9.50 8.50 8.33
CA ASN A 28 -8.52 9.36 8.98
C ASN A 28 -8.80 9.50 10.47
N THR A 29 -7.74 9.70 11.26
CA THR A 29 -7.85 9.96 12.70
C THR A 29 -7.13 11.25 13.10
N GLU A 30 -7.10 11.55 14.39
CA GLU A 30 -6.22 12.60 14.93
C GLU A 30 -4.73 12.21 14.90
N GLY A 31 -4.45 10.93 14.67
CA GLY A 31 -3.10 10.39 14.53
C GLY A 31 -2.53 10.59 13.13
N ILE A 32 -1.58 9.73 12.76
CA ILE A 32 -0.93 9.77 11.46
C ILE A 32 -1.33 8.52 10.67
N GLU A 33 -2.02 8.72 9.57
CA GLU A 33 -2.20 7.72 8.51
C GLU A 33 -1.08 7.85 7.48
N ARG A 34 -0.53 6.72 7.03
CA ARG A 34 0.59 6.68 6.09
C ARG A 34 0.55 5.44 5.21
N MET A 35 1.35 5.46 4.14
CA MET A 35 1.57 4.32 3.23
C MET A 35 0.26 3.70 2.71
N PRO A 36 -0.63 4.50 2.08
CA PRO A 36 -1.86 3.97 1.52
C PRO A 36 -1.58 3.03 0.35
N TRP A 37 -2.31 1.92 0.30
CA TRP A 37 -2.32 0.96 -0.79
C TRP A 37 -3.75 0.60 -1.17
N LEU A 38 -4.09 0.76 -2.44
CA LEU A 38 -5.41 0.40 -2.94
C LEU A 38 -5.33 -0.91 -3.73
N HIS A 39 -6.12 -1.90 -3.31
CA HIS A 39 -6.32 -3.13 -4.07
C HIS A 39 -7.82 -3.37 -4.24
N GLY A 40 -8.29 -3.34 -5.50
CA GLY A 40 -9.72 -3.45 -5.80
C GLY A 40 -10.53 -2.37 -5.09
N ASN A 41 -11.45 -2.80 -4.22
CA ASN A 41 -12.31 -1.92 -3.43
C ASN A 41 -11.83 -1.74 -1.97
N THR A 42 -10.65 -2.24 -1.64
CA THR A 42 -10.09 -2.21 -0.28
C THR A 42 -8.89 -1.26 -0.23
N LEU A 43 -8.97 -0.26 0.64
CA LEU A 43 -7.85 0.61 0.98
C LEU A 43 -7.12 0.04 2.20
N TYR A 44 -5.85 -0.28 2.04
CA TYR A 44 -4.93 -0.63 3.13
C TYR A 44 -4.08 0.59 3.46
N PHE A 45 -3.71 0.75 4.72
CA PHE A 45 -2.86 1.87 5.15
C PHE A 45 -2.33 1.59 6.56
N VAL A 46 -1.26 2.31 6.94
CA VAL A 46 -0.68 2.23 8.27
C VAL A 46 -1.25 3.36 9.13
N ALA A 47 -1.64 3.07 10.36
CA ALA A 47 -2.11 4.08 11.31
C ALA A 47 -1.68 3.78 12.75
N GLY A 48 -1.96 4.73 13.65
CA GLY A 48 -1.66 4.57 15.08
C GLY A 48 -0.16 4.39 15.35
N SER A 49 0.17 3.41 16.21
CA SER A 49 1.54 3.03 16.55
C SER A 49 2.18 2.05 15.55
N TYR A 50 1.80 2.12 14.26
CA TYR A 50 2.27 1.24 13.17
C TYR A 50 1.59 -0.14 13.11
N ASP A 51 0.26 -0.15 13.03
CA ASP A 51 -0.48 -1.32 12.53
C ASP A 51 -0.96 -1.06 11.10
N ILE A 52 -1.17 -2.14 10.34
CA ILE A 52 -1.86 -2.09 9.04
C ILE A 52 -3.37 -2.20 9.28
N TYR A 53 -4.10 -1.22 8.75
CA TYR A 53 -5.55 -1.16 8.71
C TYR A 53 -6.06 -1.34 7.29
N ARG A 54 -7.33 -1.72 7.16
CA ARG A 54 -8.08 -1.73 5.91
C ARG A 54 -9.41 -0.98 6.06
N ALA A 55 -9.94 -0.50 4.95
CA ALA A 55 -11.30 -0.01 4.84
C ALA A 55 -11.88 -0.42 3.48
N GLU A 56 -13.12 -0.91 3.49
CA GLU A 56 -13.84 -1.28 2.28
C GLU A 56 -14.57 -0.07 1.69
N ARG A 57 -14.55 0.04 0.37
CA ARG A 57 -15.38 1.02 -0.33
C ARG A 57 -16.81 0.51 -0.45
N LEU A 58 -17.75 1.29 0.07
CA LEU A 58 -19.17 0.99 0.08
C LEU A 58 -19.80 1.20 -1.30
N ALA A 59 -21.01 0.66 -1.49
CA ALA A 59 -21.74 0.73 -2.77
C ALA A 59 -22.05 2.17 -3.23
N ASP A 60 -22.13 3.12 -2.30
CA ASP A 60 -22.32 4.54 -2.59
C ASP A 60 -21.01 5.28 -2.93
N GLY A 61 -19.89 4.55 -2.96
CA GLY A 61 -18.56 5.06 -3.26
C GLY A 61 -17.81 5.70 -2.09
N SER A 62 -18.43 5.78 -0.91
CA SER A 62 -17.77 6.20 0.34
C SER A 62 -16.89 5.09 0.92
N TRP A 63 -16.00 5.43 1.85
CA TRP A 63 -15.20 4.45 2.58
C TRP A 63 -15.91 4.06 3.88
N GLY A 64 -15.93 2.76 4.18
CA GLY A 64 -16.38 2.23 5.46
C GLY A 64 -15.44 2.56 6.62
N PRO A 65 -15.74 2.07 7.83
CA PRO A 65 -14.84 2.24 8.97
C PRO A 65 -13.50 1.54 8.71
N ARG A 66 -12.43 2.09 9.32
CA ARG A 66 -11.15 1.40 9.35
C ARG A 66 -11.19 0.23 10.33
N GLU A 67 -10.59 -0.88 9.94
CA GLU A 67 -10.43 -2.08 10.77
C GLU A 67 -8.99 -2.54 10.68
N PRO A 68 -8.38 -3.05 11.77
CA PRO A 68 -7.08 -3.71 11.66
C PRO A 68 -7.18 -4.88 10.67
N VAL A 69 -6.14 -5.11 9.87
CA VAL A 69 -6.17 -6.26 8.96
C VAL A 69 -6.28 -7.57 9.78
N PRO A 70 -7.15 -8.50 9.39
CA PRO A 70 -7.39 -9.70 10.18
C PRO A 70 -6.29 -10.74 9.97
N GLY A 71 -6.03 -11.54 11.00
CA GLY A 71 -5.05 -12.62 10.95
C GLY A 71 -3.70 -12.21 11.53
N GLU A 72 -2.61 -12.66 10.91
CA GLU A 72 -1.26 -12.71 11.50
C GLU A 72 -0.34 -11.57 11.03
N ILE A 73 -0.88 -10.55 10.36
CA ILE A 73 -0.11 -9.40 9.87
C ILE A 73 0.28 -8.49 11.02
N ASN A 74 -0.68 -8.00 11.80
CA ASN A 74 -0.35 -7.10 12.90
C ASN A 74 0.14 -7.92 14.10
N THR A 75 1.23 -7.47 14.72
CA THR A 75 1.81 -8.11 15.91
C THR A 75 2.04 -7.09 17.01
N GLU A 76 2.79 -7.45 18.06
CA GLU A 76 3.29 -6.48 19.04
C GLU A 76 4.45 -5.63 18.49
N ALA A 77 4.96 -5.97 17.30
CA ALA A 77 5.94 -5.18 16.57
C ALA A 77 5.23 -4.13 15.69
N ASN A 78 6.03 -3.34 14.97
CA ASN A 78 5.49 -2.36 14.02
C ASN A 78 5.41 -2.99 12.62
N GLU A 79 4.29 -2.84 11.94
CA GLU A 79 4.10 -3.23 10.54
C GLU A 79 3.80 -2.04 9.63
N ILE A 80 4.48 -2.02 8.48
CA ILE A 80 4.45 -0.89 7.53
C ILE A 80 4.44 -1.33 6.07
N SER A 81 4.21 -0.37 5.17
CA SER A 81 4.30 -0.51 3.71
C SER A 81 3.51 -1.71 3.15
N PRO A 82 2.18 -1.76 3.35
CA PRO A 82 1.37 -2.79 2.75
C PRO A 82 1.40 -2.68 1.22
N CYS A 83 1.64 -3.80 0.53
CA CYS A 83 1.55 -3.93 -0.91
C CYS A 83 0.84 -5.24 -1.25
N ILE A 84 -0.40 -5.16 -1.75
CA ILE A 84 -1.25 -6.31 -2.04
C ILE A 84 -1.27 -6.58 -3.55
N VAL A 85 -0.92 -7.81 -3.92
CA VAL A 85 -0.98 -8.35 -5.28
C VAL A 85 -1.80 -9.64 -5.32
N GLU A 86 -2.13 -10.11 -6.51
CA GLU A 86 -2.84 -11.38 -6.71
C GLU A 86 -1.96 -12.36 -7.48
N ARG A 87 -1.74 -13.55 -6.92
CA ARG A 87 -1.02 -14.67 -7.56
C ARG A 87 -1.94 -15.87 -7.63
N ASP A 88 -2.24 -16.32 -8.84
CA ASP A 88 -3.05 -17.54 -9.09
C ASP A 88 -4.39 -17.55 -8.34
N GLY A 89 -5.08 -16.39 -8.30
CA GLY A 89 -6.36 -16.23 -7.60
C GLY A 89 -6.25 -16.09 -6.08
N THR A 90 -5.02 -16.00 -5.53
CA THR A 90 -4.75 -15.81 -4.10
C THR A 90 -4.17 -14.43 -3.86
N LEU A 91 -4.72 -13.68 -2.91
CA LEU A 91 -4.13 -12.41 -2.50
C LEU A 91 -2.86 -12.66 -1.68
N VAL A 92 -1.84 -11.86 -1.97
CA VAL A 92 -0.54 -11.86 -1.30
C VAL A 92 -0.27 -10.44 -0.82
N MET A 93 0.05 -10.29 0.46
CA MET A 93 0.49 -9.02 1.02
C MET A 93 1.99 -9.08 1.24
N TYR A 94 2.71 -8.17 0.58
CA TYR A 94 4.06 -7.79 0.94
C TYR A 94 3.99 -6.64 1.94
N PHE A 95 4.83 -6.66 2.97
CA PHE A 95 4.88 -5.63 4.01
C PHE A 95 6.23 -5.65 4.71
N ALA A 96 6.60 -4.59 5.43
CA ALA A 96 7.75 -4.62 6.32
C ALA A 96 7.32 -4.75 7.77
N ARG A 97 8.08 -5.50 8.57
CA ARG A 97 7.86 -5.68 10.01
C ARG A 97 9.13 -5.37 10.77
N TYR A 98 9.00 -4.71 11.91
CA TYR A 98 10.12 -4.47 12.82
C TYR A 98 10.61 -5.78 13.45
N THR A 99 11.90 -6.08 13.31
CA THR A 99 12.52 -7.35 13.74
C THR A 99 13.62 -7.17 14.78
N GLY A 100 13.93 -5.94 15.19
CA GLY A 100 14.86 -5.65 16.27
C GLY A 100 15.74 -4.43 16.00
N THR A 101 16.66 -4.11 16.90
CA THR A 101 17.41 -2.84 16.83
C THR A 101 18.47 -2.79 15.72
N GLU A 102 19.03 -3.93 15.33
CA GLU A 102 20.11 -3.97 14.33
C GLU A 102 19.54 -3.93 12.90
N ARG A 103 18.65 -4.88 12.61
CA ARG A 103 17.94 -4.96 11.33
C ARG A 103 16.82 -3.92 11.20
N ASP A 104 16.30 -3.39 12.29
CA ASP A 104 15.18 -2.44 12.26
C ASP A 104 13.93 -3.10 11.64
N TYR A 105 13.71 -2.98 10.34
CA TYR A 105 12.58 -3.61 9.63
C TYR A 105 13.10 -4.54 8.53
N ASP A 106 12.42 -5.68 8.36
CA ASP A 106 12.62 -6.63 7.26
C ASP A 106 11.33 -6.75 6.42
N PHE A 107 11.45 -7.12 5.14
CA PHE A 107 10.28 -7.45 4.33
C PHE A 107 9.76 -8.87 4.57
N PHE A 108 8.44 -8.98 4.62
CA PHE A 108 7.68 -10.21 4.78
C PHE A 108 6.65 -10.33 3.65
N MET A 109 6.17 -11.55 3.43
CA MET A 109 4.95 -11.82 2.67
C MET A 109 4.00 -12.72 3.46
N ALA A 110 2.69 -12.51 3.29
CA ALA A 110 1.63 -13.37 3.81
C ALA A 110 0.59 -13.64 2.72
N VAL A 111 -0.18 -14.71 2.89
CA VAL A 111 -1.24 -15.11 1.96
C VAL A 111 -2.61 -14.95 2.60
N PHE A 112 -3.61 -14.52 1.83
CA PHE A 112 -4.97 -14.43 2.31
C PHE A 112 -5.67 -15.79 2.17
N ASP A 113 -6.28 -16.26 3.25
CA ASP A 113 -7.18 -17.41 3.25
C ASP A 113 -8.62 -16.91 3.06
N PRO A 114 -9.23 -17.12 1.87
CA PRO A 114 -10.58 -16.63 1.59
C PRO A 114 -11.67 -17.44 2.31
N VAL A 115 -11.37 -18.64 2.83
CA VAL A 115 -12.34 -19.47 3.56
C VAL A 115 -12.54 -18.90 4.96
N GLU A 116 -11.46 -18.53 5.63
CA GLU A 116 -11.52 -17.94 6.98
C GLU A 116 -11.56 -16.41 6.98
N GLY A 117 -11.20 -15.78 5.86
CA GLY A 117 -11.11 -14.32 5.75
C GLY A 117 -9.92 -13.72 6.50
N LEU A 118 -8.83 -14.47 6.65
CA LEU A 118 -7.65 -14.11 7.45
C LEU A 118 -6.38 -14.06 6.60
N TRP A 119 -5.47 -13.13 6.90
CA TRP A 119 -4.09 -13.20 6.43
C TRP A 119 -3.29 -14.19 7.27
N LYS A 120 -2.58 -15.11 6.61
CA LYS A 120 -1.88 -16.22 7.26
C LYS A 120 -0.46 -16.40 6.74
N ASN A 121 0.34 -17.12 7.51
CA ASN A 121 1.68 -17.57 7.15
C ASN A 121 2.63 -16.42 6.75
N PRO A 122 2.78 -15.37 7.58
CA PRO A 122 3.77 -14.33 7.32
C PRO A 122 5.18 -14.95 7.35
N VAL A 123 5.92 -14.80 6.25
CA VAL A 123 7.30 -15.28 6.11
C VAL A 123 8.22 -14.15 5.67
N MET A 124 9.39 -14.03 6.31
CA MET A 124 10.43 -13.07 5.90
C MET A 124 10.94 -13.43 4.50
N ILE A 125 11.28 -12.43 3.69
CA ILE A 125 11.80 -12.58 2.33
C ILE A 125 13.30 -12.25 2.35
N PRO A 126 14.19 -13.23 2.58
CA PRO A 126 15.62 -12.97 2.74
C PRO A 126 16.26 -12.35 1.50
N GLU A 127 15.71 -12.59 0.30
CA GLU A 127 16.24 -12.01 -0.94
C GLU A 127 15.99 -10.51 -1.06
N LEU A 128 15.04 -9.95 -0.30
CA LEU A 128 14.67 -8.54 -0.33
C LEU A 128 15.04 -7.80 0.97
N SER A 129 15.51 -8.50 1.98
CA SER A 129 15.87 -7.94 3.30
C SER A 129 17.38 -7.80 3.47
N THR A 130 17.81 -6.84 4.29
CA THR A 130 19.22 -6.58 4.60
C THR A 130 19.50 -6.71 6.09
N GLU A 131 20.77 -6.60 6.51
CA GLU A 131 21.14 -6.53 7.94
C GLU A 131 20.88 -5.14 8.56
N THR A 132 20.14 -4.29 7.86
CA THR A 132 19.78 -2.93 8.27
C THR A 132 18.31 -2.72 7.90
N GLN A 133 17.84 -1.49 7.70
CA GLN A 133 16.42 -1.19 7.59
C GLN A 133 15.83 -1.25 6.17
N GLU A 134 14.76 -2.02 6.01
CA GLU A 134 13.78 -1.93 4.92
C GLU A 134 12.67 -0.91 5.23
N TRP A 135 12.14 -0.21 4.23
CA TRP A 135 11.19 0.89 4.49
C TRP A 135 9.91 0.86 3.65
N ASP A 136 10.04 0.77 2.33
CA ASP A 136 8.89 0.79 1.42
C ASP A 136 9.08 -0.24 0.31
N ILE A 137 8.02 -0.96 -0.04
CA ILE A 137 8.02 -1.96 -1.11
C ILE A 137 6.81 -1.75 -2.03
N TRP A 138 7.06 -1.88 -3.33
CA TRP A 138 6.05 -1.98 -4.36
C TRP A 138 6.31 -3.24 -5.17
N VAL A 139 5.30 -4.07 -5.36
CA VAL A 139 5.36 -5.28 -6.18
C VAL A 139 4.36 -5.14 -7.34
N SER A 140 4.79 -5.52 -8.54
CA SER A 140 3.93 -5.48 -9.72
C SER A 140 2.75 -6.45 -9.58
N SER A 141 1.63 -6.13 -10.22
CA SER A 141 0.40 -6.94 -10.11
C SER A 141 0.54 -8.37 -10.61
N ASP A 142 1.51 -8.64 -11.49
CA ASP A 142 1.88 -9.98 -11.96
C ASP A 142 2.95 -10.67 -11.08
N GLU A 143 3.33 -10.03 -9.98
CA GLU A 143 4.32 -10.49 -9.00
C GLU A 143 5.71 -10.80 -9.59
N ARG A 144 6.09 -10.10 -10.67
CA ARG A 144 7.38 -10.31 -11.36
C ARG A 144 8.46 -9.30 -11.02
N VAL A 145 8.09 -8.10 -10.59
CA VAL A 145 9.04 -7.01 -10.32
C VAL A 145 8.73 -6.41 -8.95
N ALA A 146 9.76 -6.19 -8.16
CA ALA A 146 9.70 -5.42 -6.93
C ALA A 146 10.59 -4.19 -7.04
N TYR A 147 10.09 -3.05 -6.59
CA TYR A 147 10.89 -1.88 -6.24
C TYR A 147 10.82 -1.71 -4.72
N LEU A 148 11.98 -1.53 -4.08
CA LEU A 148 12.06 -1.44 -2.64
C LEU A 148 13.03 -0.36 -2.20
N THR A 149 12.87 0.13 -0.98
CA THR A 149 13.81 1.05 -0.37
C THR A 149 14.44 0.47 0.89
N THR A 150 15.77 0.53 0.97
CA THR A 150 16.55 0.03 2.12
C THR A 150 17.72 0.96 2.43
N LYS A 151 18.14 0.99 3.70
CA LYS A 151 19.41 1.60 4.13
C LYS A 151 20.62 0.71 3.85
N GLY A 152 20.37 -0.57 3.57
CA GLY A 152 21.41 -1.57 3.36
C GLY A 152 21.85 -1.65 1.91
N LYS A 153 22.91 -2.43 1.70
CA LYS A 153 23.36 -2.83 0.38
C LYS A 153 23.02 -4.28 0.08
N PHE A 154 22.86 -4.57 -1.21
CA PHE A 154 22.81 -5.94 -1.72
C PHE A 154 24.10 -6.29 -2.45
N GLY A 155 24.68 -7.44 -2.10
CA GLY A 155 25.97 -7.88 -2.63
C GLY A 155 27.07 -6.84 -2.39
N ASP A 156 27.88 -6.60 -3.42
CA ASP A 156 29.01 -5.66 -3.37
C ASP A 156 28.66 -4.25 -3.88
N VAL A 157 27.36 -3.96 -4.10
CA VAL A 157 26.91 -2.67 -4.62
C VAL A 157 26.83 -1.66 -3.48
N GLU A 158 27.70 -0.66 -3.46
CA GLU A 158 27.67 0.40 -2.45
C GLU A 158 26.41 1.27 -2.58
N ILE A 159 25.83 1.64 -1.44
CA ILE A 159 24.72 2.59 -1.37
C ILE A 159 25.18 3.98 -1.83
N VAL A 160 24.30 4.70 -2.53
CA VAL A 160 24.54 6.08 -2.98
C VAL A 160 24.07 7.07 -1.92
N GLY A 161 22.91 6.81 -1.33
CA GLY A 161 22.26 7.65 -0.34
C GLY A 161 22.16 7.00 1.04
N LYS A 162 21.35 7.62 1.91
CA LYS A 162 21.01 7.04 3.22
C LYS A 162 19.98 5.92 3.11
N ARG A 163 19.18 5.94 2.05
CA ARG A 163 18.18 4.95 1.70
C ARG A 163 17.97 5.05 0.20
N ASP A 164 18.25 3.97 -0.50
CA ASP A 164 18.19 3.95 -1.97
C ASP A 164 17.03 3.10 -2.46
N VAL A 165 16.65 3.31 -3.72
CA VAL A 165 15.67 2.49 -4.42
C VAL A 165 16.41 1.35 -5.10
N TRP A 166 15.93 0.13 -4.90
CA TRP A 166 16.45 -1.07 -5.53
C TRP A 166 15.34 -1.76 -6.33
N LYS A 167 15.74 -2.54 -7.33
CA LYS A 167 14.85 -3.35 -8.15
C LYS A 167 15.22 -4.82 -8.03
N SER A 168 14.23 -5.68 -7.82
CA SER A 168 14.38 -7.14 -7.93
C SER A 168 13.39 -7.70 -8.96
N VAL A 169 13.75 -8.83 -9.58
CA VAL A 169 12.92 -9.56 -10.53
C VAL A 169 12.70 -10.97 -10.02
N LYS A 170 11.47 -11.47 -10.11
CA LYS A 170 11.13 -12.83 -9.71
C LYS A 170 11.43 -13.82 -10.84
N VAL A 171 12.25 -14.83 -10.55
CA VAL A 171 12.65 -15.92 -11.47
C VAL A 171 12.42 -17.24 -10.75
N ASP A 172 11.69 -18.16 -11.37
CA ASP A 172 11.35 -19.48 -10.82
C ASP A 172 10.81 -19.44 -9.38
N GLY A 173 9.96 -18.45 -9.11
CA GLY A 173 9.31 -18.25 -7.80
C GLY A 173 10.16 -17.53 -6.75
N LYS A 174 11.41 -17.18 -7.05
CA LYS A 174 12.33 -16.50 -6.13
C LYS A 174 12.69 -15.10 -6.62
N TRP A 175 12.83 -14.16 -5.70
CA TRP A 175 13.33 -12.84 -6.02
C TRP A 175 14.84 -12.89 -6.32
N SER A 176 15.27 -12.20 -7.36
CA SER A 176 16.69 -12.03 -7.66
C SER A 176 17.35 -11.15 -6.60
N LEU A 177 18.68 -11.23 -6.50
CA LEU A 177 19.43 -10.21 -5.76
C LEU A 177 19.06 -8.82 -6.32
N PRO A 178 18.65 -7.86 -5.48
CA PRO A 178 18.28 -6.54 -5.96
C PRO A 178 19.45 -5.80 -6.60
N VAL A 179 19.14 -5.01 -7.62
CA VAL A 179 20.07 -4.10 -8.29
C VAL A 179 19.65 -2.67 -8.01
N LEU A 180 20.63 -1.78 -7.86
CA LEU A 180 20.42 -0.35 -7.66
C LEU A 180 19.93 0.33 -8.95
#